data_AF-A0A3G9JVG2-F1
#
_entry.id   AF-A0A3G9JVG2-F1
#
_cell.length_a   1.000
_cell.length_b   1.000
_cell.length_c   1.000
_cell.angle_alpha   90.00
_cell.angle_beta   90.00
_cell.angle_gamma   90.00
#
_symmetry.space_group_name_H-M   'P 1'
#
loop_
_entity.id
_entity.type
_entity.pdbx_description
1 polymer ?
#
loop_
_entity_poly.entity_id
_entity_poly.type
_entity_poly.pdbx_seq_one_letter_code
_entity_poly.pdbx_strand_id
1 'polypeptide(L)' 'MAIIKGSHYIYTKENVSAIIVIPTHGNRDLPIGTLKGILKDSGLTEDDI' A
#
# COMPACT_ATOMS: atom_id res chain seq x y z
N MET A 1 -1.64 -10.75 -5.34
CA MET A 1 -2.96 -10.48 -5.97
C MET A 1 -3.52 -9.19 -5.38
N ALA A 2 -4.30 -8.42 -6.14
CA ALA A 2 -4.94 -7.19 -5.65
C ALA A 2 -6.48 -7.34 -5.67
N ILE A 3 -7.14 -7.01 -4.57
CA ILE A 3 -8.60 -6.97 -4.45
C ILE A 3 -9.03 -5.51 -4.30
N ILE A 4 -10.02 -5.08 -5.07
CA ILE A 4 -10.51 -3.70 -5.06
C ILE A 4 -11.84 -3.65 -4.30
N LYS A 5 -11.92 -2.79 -3.28
CA LYS A 5 -13.15 -2.49 -2.55
C LYS A 5 -13.36 -0.98 -2.50
N GLY A 6 -14.18 -0.47 -3.42
CA GLY A 6 -14.39 0.97 -3.58
C GLY A 6 -13.07 1.67 -3.92
N SER A 7 -12.68 2.63 -3.09
CA SER A 7 -11.43 3.39 -3.22
C SER A 7 -10.24 2.77 -2.47
N HIS A 8 -10.25 1.45 -2.22
CA HIS A 8 -9.16 0.78 -1.51
C HIS A 8 -8.71 -0.45 -2.28
N TYR A 9 -7.40 -0.55 -2.46
CA TYR A 9 -6.73 -1.70 -3.04
C TYR A 9 -6.08 -2.50 -1.93
N ILE A 10 -6.39 -3.79 -1.86
CA ILE A 10 -5.85 -4.71 -0.87
C ILE A 10 -4.87 -5.62 -1.60
N TYR A 11 -3.58 -5.46 -1.30
CA TYR A 11 -2.51 -6.26 -1.88
C TYR A 11 -2.07 -7.37 -0.93
N THR A 12 -1.93 -8.56 -1.49
CA THR A 12 -1.30 -9.71 -0.85
C THR A 12 -0.19 -10.25 -1.75
N LYS A 13 0.89 -10.73 -1.15
CA LYS A 13 2.01 -11.36 -1.87
C LYS A 13 2.26 -12.74 -1.28
N GLU A 14 2.43 -13.73 -2.15
CA GLU A 14 2.75 -15.08 -1.71
C GLU A 14 4.06 -15.07 -0.92
N ASN A 15 4.11 -15.83 0.18
CA ASN A 15 5.23 -15.88 1.12
C ASN A 15 5.50 -14.58 1.89
N VAL A 16 4.56 -13.61 1.86
CA VAL A 16 4.59 -12.42 2.71
C VAL A 16 3.30 -12.36 3.52
N SER A 17 3.41 -12.35 4.85
CA SER A 17 2.26 -12.32 5.75
C SER A 17 1.57 -10.95 5.84
N ALA A 18 2.20 -9.91 5.30
CA ALA A 18 1.63 -8.56 5.28
C ALA A 18 0.48 -8.44 4.28
N ILE A 19 -0.62 -7.85 4.75
CA ILE A 19 -1.75 -7.42 3.91
C ILE A 19 -1.66 -5.90 3.83
N ILE A 20 -1.39 -5.37 2.63
CA ILE A 20 -1.21 -3.93 2.43
C ILE A 20 -2.50 -3.34 1.88
N VAL A 21 -3.03 -2.31 2.55
CA VAL A 21 -4.18 -1.56 2.07
C VAL A 21 -3.73 -0.21 1.53
N ILE A 22 -3.92 0.01 0.24
CA ILE A 22 -3.61 1.28 -0.44
C ILE A 22 -4.92 2.05 -0.65
N PRO A 23 -5.12 3.19 0.03
CA PRO A 23 -6.25 4.07 -0.24
C PRO A 23 -6.01 4.83 -1.55
N THR A 24 -6.96 4.79 -2.47
CA THR A 24 -6.98 5.64 -3.67
C THR A 24 -7.87 6.85 -3.42
N HIS A 25 -7.27 7.91 -2.87
CA HIS A 25 -7.97 9.14 -2.51
C HIS A 25 -8.26 10.04 -3.74
N GLY A 26 -9.02 9.51 -4.72
CA GLY A 26 -9.46 10.26 -5.90
C GLY A 26 -8.30 10.74 -6.78
N ASN A 27 -7.28 9.91 -6.97
CA ASN A 27 -6.10 10.19 -7.79
C ASN A 27 -5.26 11.40 -7.33
N ARG A 28 -5.27 11.68 -6.02
CA ARG A 28 -4.41 12.68 -5.36
C ARG A 28 -3.22 11.99 -4.71
N ASP A 29 -2.19 12.79 -4.42
CA ASP A 29 -1.02 12.32 -3.67
C ASP A 29 -1.40 11.73 -2.32
N LEU A 30 -0.67 10.69 -1.92
CA LEU A 30 -0.80 10.10 -0.59
C LEU A 30 -0.17 11.05 0.46
N PRO A 31 -0.83 11.23 1.61
CA PRO A 31 -0.18 11.86 2.75
C PRO A 31 1.12 11.12 3.10
N ILE A 32 2.18 11.87 3.42
CA ILE A 32 3.51 11.30 3.67
C ILE A 32 3.51 10.24 4.80
N GLY A 33 2.67 10.42 5.83
CA GLY A 33 2.53 9.44 6.91
C GLY A 33 1.92 8.12 6.42
N THR A 34 0.96 8.18 5.51
CA THR A 34 0.34 6.99 4.89
C THR A 34 1.35 6.27 4.00
N LEU A 35 2.10 7.00 3.18
CA LEU A 35 3.16 6.44 2.35
C LEU A 35 4.21 5.71 3.20
N LYS A 36 4.74 6.38 4.24
CA LYS A 36 5.74 5.79 5.14
C LYS A 36 5.22 4.55 5.88
N GLY A 37 3.95 4.54 6.29
CA GLY A 37 3.32 3.38 6.89
C GLY A 37 3.27 2.20 5.92
N ILE A 38 2.85 2.43 4.69
CA ILE A 38 2.78 1.41 3.63
C ILE A 38 4.17 0.82 3.34
N LEU A 39 5.21 1.66 3.20
CA LEU A 39 6.57 1.19 2.95
C LEU A 39 7.09 0.33 4.10
N LYS A 40 6.88 0.78 5.35
CA LYS A 40 7.25 0.03 6.54
C LYS A 40 6.55 -1.34 6.59
N ASP A 41 5.24 -1.38 6.36
CA ASP A 41 4.45 -2.61 6.42
C ASP A 41 4.79 -3.57 5.27
N SER A 42 5.27 -3.04 4.14
CA SER A 42 5.72 -3.83 2.98
C SER A 42 7.19 -4.24 3.05
N GLY A 43 7.95 -3.75 4.04
CA GLY A 43 9.39 -3.97 4.15
C GLY A 43 10.20 -3.28 3.06
N LEU A 44 9.67 -2.22 2.46
CA LEU A 44 10.30 -1.42 1.41
C LEU A 44 10.89 -0.13 1.97
N THR A 45 11.79 0.46 1.19
CA THR A 45 12.39 1.76 1.45
C THR A 45 12.04 2.76 0.34
N GLU A 46 12.41 4.02 0.53
CA GLU A 46 12.19 5.07 -0.48
C GLU A 46 13.01 4.83 -1.77
N ASP A 47 14.06 4.01 -1.73
CA ASP A 47 14.89 3.65 -2.90
C ASP A 47 14.20 2.62 -3.81
N ASP A 48 13.17 1.94 -3.30
CA ASP A 48 12.40 0.91 -4.03
C ASP A 48 11.26 1.49 -4.90
N ILE A 49 11.10 2.82 -4.95
CA ILE A 49 10.02 3.55 -5.64
C ILE A 49 10.57 4.30 -6.86
#